data_AF-A0A4P7H888-F1
#
_entry.id   AF-A0A4P7H888-F1
#
_cell.length_a   1.000
_cell.length_b   1.000
_cell.length_c   1.000
_cell.angle_alpha   90.00
_cell.angle_beta   90.00
_cell.angle_gamma   90.00
#
_symmetry.space_group_name_H-M   'P 1'
#
loop_
_entity.id
_entity.type
_entity.pdbx_description
1 polymer ?
#
loop_
_entity_poly.entity_id
_entity_poly.type
_entity_poly.pdbx_seq_one_letter_code
_entity_poly.pdbx_strand_id
1 'polypeptide(L)' 'MATITFRPTADDEQIINRARHDDENITDVIRRALRLLDREEWLAQARIDAAALRDEDLNAEPDAW' A
#
# COMPACT_ATOMS: atom_id res chain seq x y z
N MET A 1 3.26 2.20 22.94
CA MET A 1 3.09 3.06 21.74
C MET A 1 4.43 3.70 21.43
N ALA A 2 4.89 3.63 20.19
CA ALA A 2 6.05 4.40 19.74
C ALA A 2 5.55 5.77 19.22
N THR A 3 6.22 6.84 19.62
CA THR A 3 5.93 8.20 19.13
C THR A 3 6.89 8.50 17.98
N ILE A 4 6.33 8.79 16.81
CA ILE A 4 7.10 9.20 15.62
C ILE A 4 6.82 10.69 15.41
N THR A 5 7.89 11.50 15.41
CA THR A 5 7.79 12.92 15.12
C THR A 5 7.97 13.13 13.62
N PHE A 6 6.97 13.74 12.98
CA PHE A 6 7.03 14.13 11.57
C PHE A 6 7.14 15.66 11.47
N ARG A 7 8.11 16.15 10.69
CA ARG A 7 8.24 17.56 10.36
C ARG A 7 7.92 17.75 8.88
N PRO A 8 6.68 18.12 8.52
CA PRO A 8 6.31 18.29 7.14
C PRO A 8 7.09 19.45 6.51
N THR A 9 7.44 19.27 5.24
CA THR A 9 7.84 20.37 4.35
C THR A 9 6.60 21.10 3.84
N ALA A 10 6.78 22.24 3.18
CA ALA A 10 5.68 22.96 2.54
C ALA A 10 4.95 22.13 1.47
N ASP A 11 5.65 21.21 0.80
CA ASP A 11 5.05 20.32 -0.19
C ASP A 11 4.21 19.24 0.48
N ASP A 12 4.73 18.63 1.56
CA ASP A 12 3.98 17.67 2.38
C ASP A 12 2.69 18.28 2.92
N GLU A 13 2.73 19.53 3.40
CA GLU A 13 1.55 20.24 3.88
C GLU A 13 0.51 20.42 2.76
N GLN A 14 0.93 20.76 1.54
CA GLN A 14 0.01 20.86 0.41
C GLN A 14 -0.61 19.51 0.04
N ILE A 15 0.18 18.44 0.04
CA ILE A 15 -0.30 17.09 -0.24
C ILE A 15 -1.31 16.67 0.83
N ILE A 16 -0.97 16.84 2.11
CA ILE A 16 -1.84 16.50 3.24
C ILE A 16 -3.15 17.27 3.15
N ASN A 17 -3.09 18.59 2.95
CA ASN A 17 -4.30 19.42 2.87
C ASN A 17 -5.18 19.07 1.68
N ARG A 18 -4.59 18.69 0.53
CA ARG A 18 -5.34 18.28 -0.66
C ARG A 18 -5.98 16.89 -0.48
N ALA A 19 -5.29 15.97 0.19
CA ALA A 19 -5.74 14.60 0.39
C ALA A 19 -6.78 14.48 1.52
N ARG A 20 -6.78 15.41 2.46
CA ARG A 20 -7.62 15.41 3.66
C ARG A 20 -9.11 15.53 3.34
N HIS A 21 -9.92 14.66 3.94
CA HIS A 21 -11.37 14.83 3.98
C HIS A 21 -11.81 15.68 5.18
N ASP A 22 -13.03 16.26 5.11
CA ASP A 22 -13.55 17.18 6.12
C ASP A 22 -13.61 16.58 7.54
N ASP A 23 -13.78 15.25 7.65
CA ASP A 23 -13.86 14.50 8.90
C ASP A 23 -12.51 13.95 9.41
N GLU A 24 -11.44 14.07 8.62
CA GLU A 24 -10.13 13.51 8.96
C GLU A 24 -9.24 14.51 9.71
N ASN A 25 -8.37 14.03 10.62
CA ASN A 25 -7.21 14.79 11.09
C ASN A 25 -5.94 14.40 10.34
N ILE A 26 -4.84 15.15 10.53
CA ILE A 26 -3.56 14.91 9.86
C ILE A 26 -3.04 13.48 10.12
N THR A 27 -3.19 12.96 11.34
CA THR A 27 -2.74 11.60 11.66
C THR A 27 -3.54 10.55 10.88
N ASP A 28 -4.84 10.77 10.65
CA ASP A 28 -5.65 9.86 9.84
C ASP A 28 -5.24 9.89 8.37
N VAL A 29 -4.93 11.07 7.82
CA VAL A 29 -4.37 11.22 6.48
C VAL A 29 -3.04 10.46 6.36
N ILE A 30 -2.13 10.62 7.32
CA ILE A 30 -0.83 9.91 7.32
C ILE A 30 -1.04 8.39 7.42
N ARG A 31 -1.94 7.91 8.28
CA ARG A 31 -2.25 6.47 8.36
C ARG A 31 -2.79 5.93 7.04
N ARG A 32 -3.67 6.69 6.37
CA ARG A 32 -4.22 6.31 5.06
C ARG A 32 -3.13 6.29 4.00
N ALA A 33 -2.23 7.27 3.99
CA ALA A 33 -1.07 7.29 3.09
C ALA A 33 -0.15 6.07 3.31
N LEU A 34 0.14 5.70 4.56
CA LEU A 34 0.94 4.52 4.87
C LEU A 34 0.29 3.22 4.35
N ARG A 35 -1.03 3.08 4.49
CA ARG A 35 -1.77 1.93 3.93
C ARG A 35 -1.76 1.91 2.40
N LEU A 36 -1.72 3.08 1.76
CA LEU A 36 -1.62 3.17 0.32
C LEU A 36 -0.26 2.68 -0.17
N LEU A 37 0.84 3.08 0.49
CA LEU A 37 2.19 2.61 0.19
C LEU A 37 2.30 1.08 0.36
N ASP A 38 1.76 0.54 1.46
CA ASP A 38 1.73 -0.91 1.70
C ASP A 38 0.99 -1.68 0.57
N ARG A 39 -0.13 -1.12 0.10
CA ARG A 39 -0.88 -1.69 -1.02
C ARG A 39 -0.13 -1.63 -2.35
N GLU A 40 0.66 -0.57 -2.59
CA GLU A 40 1.48 -0.45 -3.80
C GLU A 40 2.56 -1.53 -3.85
N GLU A 41 3.25 -1.77 -2.73
CA GLU A 41 4.24 -2.85 -2.60
C GLU A 41 3.60 -4.22 -2.80
N TRP A 42 2.42 -4.44 -2.19
CA TRP A 42 1.68 -5.69 -2.40
C TRP A 42 1.31 -5.91 -3.86
N LEU A 43 0.84 -4.87 -4.57
CA LEU A 43 0.51 -4.96 -5.98
C LEU A 43 1.74 -5.20 -6.86
N ALA A 44 2.88 -4.61 -6.51
CA ALA A 44 4.14 -4.85 -7.21
C ALA A 44 4.55 -6.32 -7.09
N GLN A 45 4.50 -6.87 -5.88
CA GLN A 45 4.81 -8.28 -5.63
C GLN A 45 3.82 -9.21 -6.34
N ALA A 46 2.51 -8.95 -6.23
CA ALA A 46 1.49 -9.77 -6.87
C ALA A 46 1.67 -9.85 -8.41
N ARG A 47 2.16 -8.77 -9.04
CA ARG A 47 2.48 -8.76 -10.48
C ARG A 47 3.70 -9.62 -10.81
N ILE A 48 4.72 -9.61 -9.96
CA ILE A 48 5.90 -10.47 -10.10
C ILE A 48 5.48 -11.93 -9.97
N ASP A 49 4.71 -12.25 -8.95
CA ASP A 49 4.22 -13.61 -8.69
C ASP A 49 3.36 -14.10 -9.88
N ALA A 50 2.42 -13.27 -10.35
CA ALA A 50 1.60 -13.60 -11.52
C ALA A 50 2.44 -13.82 -12.79
N ALA A 51 3.54 -13.07 -12.97
CA ALA A 51 4.44 -13.27 -14.09
C ALA A 51 5.25 -14.58 -13.97
N ALA A 52 5.66 -14.95 -12.76
CA ALA A 52 6.38 -16.20 -12.48
C ALA A 52 5.49 -17.44 -12.67
N LEU A 53 4.22 -17.36 -12.26
CA LEU A 53 3.24 -18.44 -12.36
C LEU A 53 2.64 -18.57 -13.77
N ARG A 54 2.95 -17.65 -14.69
CA ARG A 54 2.38 -17.63 -16.06
C ARG A 54 2.73 -18.88 -16.87
N ASP A 55 3.90 -19.46 -16.61
CA ASP A 55 4.41 -20.64 -17.29
C ASP A 55 4.29 -21.91 -16.40
N GLU A 56 3.57 -21.82 -15.28
CA GLU A 56 3.28 -22.94 -14.40
C GLU A 56 2.06 -23.72 -14.92
N ASP A 57 2.26 -25.02 -15.19
CA ASP A 57 1.16 -25.92 -15.55
C ASP A 57 0.41 -26.35 -14.29
N LEU A 58 -0.69 -25.65 -14.00
CA LEU A 58 -1.58 -25.95 -12.88
C LEU A 58 -2.25 -27.33 -12.98
N ASN A 59 -2.14 -28.04 -14.12
CA ASN A 59 -2.62 -29.42 -14.28
C ASN A 59 -1.53 -30.47 -14.05
N ALA A 60 -0.29 -30.06 -13.73
CA ALA A 60 0.81 -30.98 -13.48
C ALA A 60 0.69 -31.70 -12.13
N GLU A 61 -0.08 -31.14 -11.19
CA GLU A 61 -0.37 -31.77 -9.92
C GLU A 61 -1.67 -32.60 -10.01
N PRO A 62 -1.64 -33.90 -9.65
CA PRO A 62 -2.84 -34.72 -9.65
C PRO A 62 -3.80 -34.18 -8.60
N ASP A 63 -5.04 -33.93 -9.03
CA ASP A 63 -6.12 -33.40 -8.21
C ASP A 63 -6.36 -34.36 -7.02
N ALA A 64 -5.88 -33.96 -5.84
CA ALA A 64 -5.94 -34.75 -4.61
C ALA A 64 -7.02 -34.18 -3.71
N TRP A 65 -8.28 -34.47 -4.04
CA TRP A 65 -9.47 -34.19 -3.22
C TRP A 65 -10.19 -35.46 -2.82
#